data_AF-A0A1E3SEL1-F1
#
_entry.id   AF-A0A1E3SEL1-F1
#
_cell.length_a   1.000
_cell.length_b   1.000
_cell.length_c   1.000
_cell.angle_alpha   90.00
_cell.angle_beta   90.00
_cell.angle_gamma   90.00
#
_symmetry.space_group_name_H-M   'P 1'
#
loop_
_entity.id
_entity.type
_entity.pdbx_description
1 polymer ?
#
loop_
_entity_poly.entity_id
_entity_poly.type
_entity_poly.pdbx_seq_one_letter_code
_entity_poly.pdbx_strand_id
1 'polypeptide(L)'
;MCAASDVKDRVALAHDIYDAETASPATRALADYIIAQVEQIERGDEGLRSGVDPIHDTRVSIRRLRSTLRVFGKLLDKSAIDGMDDELKWFAGLLGDVRDCHVQQRRLGEALNQIPDELVLGPVKARIRKDLRAAELPARTRVSEEMESARYRALIDVLRLWRAAPPIPGNDITVKALRKRARRAERKADRRLAAALESGDDDLLHRARKAAKRARYAAELRRALDKRAKRTAKRYKHIQNVLGEHQDAVIALAALRRLAVTAGTSSGENGFTYGMLYERERRIAQQCRADTQQLR
;
A
#
# COMPACT_ATOMS: atom_id res chain seq x y z
N MET A 1 -8.65 29.55 -1.54
CA MET A 1 -8.74 30.21 -0.22
C MET A 1 -9.70 29.55 0.78
N CYS A 2 -10.49 28.53 0.43
CA CYS A 2 -11.44 27.88 1.37
C CYS A 2 -10.85 26.77 2.26
N ALA A 3 -9.80 26.06 1.85
CA ALA A 3 -9.35 24.85 2.54
C ALA A 3 -8.66 25.09 3.91
N ALA A 4 -8.02 26.26 4.10
CA ALA A 4 -7.29 26.58 5.32
C ALA A 4 -8.20 27.03 6.48
N SER A 5 -9.37 27.61 6.16
CA SER A 5 -10.41 27.97 7.14
C SER A 5 -11.07 26.71 7.71
N ASP A 6 -11.31 25.72 6.86
CA ASP A 6 -12.02 24.48 7.17
C ASP A 6 -11.23 23.55 8.13
N VAL A 7 -9.89 23.62 8.12
CA VAL A 7 -9.03 22.86 9.04
C VAL A 7 -9.04 23.46 10.45
N LYS A 8 -9.07 24.79 10.59
CA LYS A 8 -9.13 25.47 11.89
C LYS A 8 -10.48 25.28 12.59
N ASP A 9 -11.58 25.26 11.83
CA ASP A 9 -12.91 25.03 12.38
C ASP A 9 -13.10 23.57 12.83
N ARG A 10 -12.40 22.62 12.20
CA ARG A 10 -12.31 21.22 12.67
C ARG A 10 -11.48 21.04 13.95
N VAL A 11 -10.61 22.00 14.29
CA VAL A 11 -9.77 21.99 15.50
C VAL A 11 -10.53 22.49 16.74
N ALA A 12 -11.63 23.22 16.57
CA ALA A 12 -12.29 23.97 17.65
C ALA A 12 -13.23 23.17 18.58
N LEU A 13 -13.27 21.83 18.51
CA LEU A 13 -14.02 20.98 19.46
C LEU A 13 -13.12 20.02 20.25
N ALA A 14 -11.89 20.44 20.55
CA ALA A 14 -10.94 19.70 21.38
C ALA A 14 -11.20 19.85 22.90
N HIS A 15 -12.42 19.54 23.36
CA HIS A 15 -12.74 19.39 24.79
C HIS A 15 -13.45 18.06 25.05
N ASP A 16 -12.67 16.98 24.94
CA ASP A 16 -12.79 15.70 25.68
C ASP A 16 -11.62 14.82 25.23
N ILE A 17 -10.42 15.32 25.53
CA ILE A 17 -9.14 14.89 24.95
C ILE A 17 -8.85 13.46 25.38
N TYR A 18 -8.54 12.59 24.41
CA TYR A 18 -7.94 11.28 24.66
C TYR A 18 -6.82 11.40 25.71
N ASP A 19 -7.07 10.85 26.89
CA ASP A 19 -6.08 10.73 27.95
C ASP A 19 -5.50 9.32 27.90
N ALA A 20 -4.23 9.23 27.53
CA ALA A 20 -3.53 7.96 27.38
C ALA A 20 -3.50 7.15 28.68
N GLU A 21 -3.47 7.81 29.85
CA GLU A 21 -3.35 7.15 31.15
C GLU A 21 -4.64 6.44 31.57
N THR A 22 -5.78 7.08 31.34
CA THR A 22 -7.11 6.59 31.75
C THR A 22 -7.83 5.80 30.66
N ALA A 23 -7.40 5.91 29.40
CA ALA A 23 -8.00 5.20 28.27
C ALA A 23 -7.98 3.67 28.43
N SER A 24 -9.10 3.01 28.07
CA SER A 24 -9.15 1.55 28.04
C SER A 24 -8.09 0.95 27.10
N PRO A 25 -7.68 -0.32 27.29
CA PRO A 25 -6.66 -0.95 26.45
C PRO A 25 -6.98 -0.93 24.96
N ALA A 26 -8.27 -1.02 24.57
CA ALA A 26 -8.68 -0.99 23.18
C ALA A 26 -8.65 0.42 22.58
N THR A 27 -9.00 1.45 23.35
CA THR A 27 -8.80 2.85 22.99
C THR A 27 -7.32 3.13 22.75
N ARG A 28 -6.46 2.78 23.72
CA ARG A 28 -5.00 2.96 23.65
C ARG A 28 -4.39 2.23 22.44
N ALA A 29 -4.73 0.97 22.22
CA ALA A 29 -4.23 0.22 21.06
C ALA A 29 -4.61 0.82 19.69
N LEU A 30 -5.78 1.49 19.59
CA LEU A 30 -6.19 2.18 18.38
C LEU A 30 -5.42 3.50 18.21
N ALA A 31 -5.28 4.28 19.28
CA ALA A 31 -4.50 5.53 19.31
C ALA A 31 -3.05 5.27 18.92
N ASP A 32 -2.37 4.38 19.64
CA ASP A 32 -0.96 4.04 19.43
C ASP A 32 -0.70 3.60 17.99
N TYR A 33 -1.62 2.82 17.41
CA TYR A 33 -1.47 2.37 16.03
C TYR A 33 -1.61 3.51 15.01
N ILE A 34 -2.54 4.45 15.24
CA ILE A 34 -2.69 5.66 14.42
C ILE A 34 -1.44 6.53 14.54
N ILE A 35 -1.04 6.86 15.76
CA ILE A 35 0.17 7.66 16.06
C ILE A 35 1.38 7.03 15.37
N ALA A 36 1.63 5.73 15.56
CA ALA A 36 2.76 5.05 14.94
C ALA A 36 2.74 5.12 13.41
N GLN A 37 1.57 5.10 12.76
CA GLN A 37 1.52 5.27 11.30
C GLN A 37 1.77 6.72 10.88
N VAL A 38 1.24 7.68 11.63
CA VAL A 38 1.45 9.11 11.41
C VAL A 38 2.95 9.44 11.49
N GLU A 39 3.63 9.01 12.56
CA GLU A 39 5.06 9.29 12.71
C GLU A 39 5.90 8.68 11.59
N GLN A 40 5.50 7.52 11.06
CA GLN A 40 6.20 6.91 9.92
C GLN A 40 5.93 7.65 8.60
N ILE A 41 4.78 8.32 8.48
CA ILE A 41 4.49 9.20 7.34
C ILE A 41 5.32 10.49 7.46
N GLU A 42 5.43 11.07 8.66
CA GLU A 42 6.27 12.26 8.92
C GLU A 42 7.75 11.99 8.65
N ARG A 43 8.31 10.88 9.16
CA ARG A 43 9.68 10.45 8.80
C ARG A 43 9.84 10.24 7.28
N GLY A 44 8.77 9.82 6.62
CA GLY A 44 8.70 9.69 5.17
C GLY A 44 8.76 11.04 4.43
N ASP A 45 8.05 12.06 4.93
CA ASP A 45 8.13 13.44 4.43
C ASP A 45 9.55 14.01 4.61
N GLU A 46 10.12 13.90 5.80
CA GLU A 46 11.49 14.31 6.10
C GLU A 46 12.52 13.62 5.19
N GLY A 47 12.37 12.31 4.99
CA GLY A 47 13.24 11.54 4.11
C GLY A 47 13.13 11.99 2.65
N LEU A 48 11.92 12.23 2.14
CA LEU A 48 11.71 12.73 0.78
C LEU A 48 12.33 14.12 0.59
N ARG A 49 12.20 15.01 1.58
CA ARG A 49 12.76 16.38 1.53
C ARG A 49 14.29 16.41 1.62
N SER A 50 14.88 15.47 2.36
CA SER A 50 16.34 15.35 2.50
C SER A 50 17.00 14.58 1.35
N GLY A 51 16.25 14.14 0.34
CA GLY A 51 16.77 13.41 -0.82
C GLY A 51 16.98 11.90 -0.59
N VAL A 52 16.53 11.37 0.55
CA VAL A 52 16.44 9.91 0.78
C VAL A 52 15.22 9.34 0.04
N ASP A 53 15.18 8.03 -0.21
CA ASP A 53 14.04 7.34 -0.83
C ASP A 53 13.25 6.46 0.17
N PRO A 54 12.40 7.06 1.05
CA PRO A 54 11.58 6.31 2.00
C PRO A 54 10.25 5.80 1.39
N ILE A 55 10.07 5.91 0.07
CA ILE A 55 8.76 5.74 -0.60
C ILE A 55 8.08 4.43 -0.23
N HIS A 56 8.82 3.32 -0.12
CA HIS A 56 8.25 2.03 0.24
C HIS A 56 7.56 2.07 1.61
N ASP A 57 8.27 2.55 2.63
CA ASP A 57 7.81 2.54 4.02
C ASP A 57 6.72 3.58 4.24
N THR A 58 6.86 4.79 3.67
CA THR A 58 5.82 5.82 3.68
C THR A 58 4.50 5.26 3.12
N ARG A 59 4.56 4.58 1.95
CA ARG A 59 3.38 3.93 1.35
C ARG A 59 2.78 2.84 2.21
N VAL A 60 3.61 2.07 2.94
CA VAL A 60 3.13 1.03 3.85
C VAL A 60 2.33 1.67 4.98
N SER A 61 2.86 2.75 5.58
CA SER A 61 2.25 3.47 6.71
C SER A 61 0.95 4.18 6.30
N ILE A 62 0.92 4.87 5.16
CA ILE A 62 -0.32 5.44 4.60
C ILE A 62 -1.38 4.36 4.42
N ARG A 63 -1.01 3.21 3.83
CA ARG A 63 -1.96 2.11 3.59
C ARG A 63 -2.47 1.50 4.90
N ARG A 64 -1.64 1.42 5.94
CA ARG A 64 -2.05 0.99 7.28
C ARG A 64 -3.06 1.98 7.87
N LEU A 65 -2.75 3.27 7.85
CA LEU A 65 -3.64 4.32 8.37
C LEU A 65 -4.99 4.31 7.63
N ARG A 66 -4.99 4.29 6.30
CA ARG A 66 -6.21 4.15 5.50
C ARG A 66 -7.01 2.90 5.82
N SER A 67 -6.33 1.79 6.05
CA SER A 67 -6.99 0.56 6.49
C SER A 67 -7.65 0.74 7.86
N THR A 68 -6.98 1.42 8.78
CA THR A 68 -7.52 1.76 10.09
C THR A 68 -8.79 2.60 9.96
N LEU A 69 -8.76 3.69 9.18
CA LEU A 69 -9.94 4.54 8.92
C LEU A 69 -11.11 3.72 8.35
N ARG A 70 -10.85 2.88 7.34
CA ARG A 70 -11.89 2.06 6.70
C ARG A 70 -12.48 0.98 7.59
N VAL A 71 -11.66 0.35 8.43
CA VAL A 71 -12.11 -0.76 9.29
C VAL A 71 -12.74 -0.22 10.56
N PHE A 72 -12.08 0.74 11.22
CA PHE A 72 -12.42 1.22 12.56
C PHE A 72 -13.09 2.59 12.58
N GLY A 73 -13.30 3.27 11.45
CA GLY A 73 -13.90 4.63 11.41
C GLY A 73 -15.31 4.78 12.00
N LYS A 74 -15.99 3.68 12.39
CA LYS A 74 -17.21 3.76 13.22
C LYS A 74 -16.93 3.97 14.72
N LEU A 75 -15.66 3.92 15.12
CA LEU A 75 -15.14 4.09 16.48
C LEU A 75 -14.27 5.35 16.60
N LEU A 76 -14.14 6.11 15.51
CA LEU A 76 -13.35 7.34 15.44
C LEU A 76 -14.30 8.52 15.32
N ASP A 77 -13.81 9.71 15.64
CA ASP A 77 -14.55 10.94 15.40
C ASP A 77 -14.75 11.12 13.89
N LYS A 78 -16.02 11.20 13.48
CA LYS A 78 -16.40 11.30 12.07
C LYS A 78 -16.02 12.62 11.45
N SER A 79 -16.12 13.74 12.18
CA SER A 79 -15.77 15.05 11.65
C SER A 79 -14.27 15.14 11.43
N ALA A 80 -13.49 14.60 12.36
CA ALA A 80 -12.03 14.56 12.27
C ALA A 80 -11.54 13.73 11.08
N ILE A 81 -12.10 12.54 10.84
CA ILE A 81 -11.64 11.63 9.77
C ILE A 81 -12.27 11.90 8.39
N ASP A 82 -13.22 12.82 8.30
CA ASP A 82 -13.93 13.11 7.06
C ASP A 82 -12.97 13.57 5.96
N GLY A 83 -13.10 12.99 4.76
CA GLY A 83 -12.20 13.23 3.62
C GLY A 83 -10.80 12.60 3.72
N MET A 84 -10.33 12.19 4.91
CA MET A 84 -8.93 11.79 5.10
C MET A 84 -8.51 10.51 4.37
N ASP A 85 -9.42 9.56 4.14
CA ASP A 85 -9.08 8.37 3.32
C ASP A 85 -8.77 8.75 1.86
N ASP A 86 -9.39 9.80 1.33
CA ASP A 86 -9.18 10.27 -0.03
C ASP A 86 -7.91 11.10 -0.16
N GLU A 87 -7.57 11.93 0.81
CA GLU A 87 -6.28 12.63 0.86
C GLU A 87 -5.10 11.65 0.98
N LEU A 88 -5.22 10.67 1.88
CA LEU A 88 -4.23 9.59 1.99
C LEU A 88 -4.19 8.72 0.73
N LYS A 89 -5.32 8.54 0.02
CA LYS A 89 -5.37 7.82 -1.26
C LYS A 89 -4.62 8.58 -2.33
N TRP A 90 -4.81 9.89 -2.41
CA TRP A 90 -4.16 10.78 -3.36
C TRP A 90 -2.65 10.75 -3.16
N PHE A 91 -2.16 10.98 -1.93
CA PHE A 91 -0.71 10.96 -1.67
C PHE A 91 -0.10 9.57 -1.91
N ALA A 92 -0.79 8.49 -1.50
CA ALA A 92 -0.38 7.15 -1.90
C ALA A 92 -0.48 6.90 -3.42
N GLY A 93 -1.27 7.64 -4.18
CA GLY A 93 -1.27 7.58 -5.64
C GLY A 93 0.06 8.07 -6.19
N LEU A 94 0.43 9.30 -5.82
CA LEU A 94 1.68 9.95 -6.25
C LEU A 94 2.92 9.11 -5.98
N LEU A 95 3.06 8.62 -4.74
CA LEU A 95 4.16 7.74 -4.36
C LEU A 95 4.12 6.38 -5.09
N GLY A 96 2.94 5.97 -5.57
CA GLY A 96 2.75 4.71 -6.27
C GLY A 96 3.39 4.67 -7.63
N ASP A 97 3.27 5.77 -8.38
CA ASP A 97 3.81 5.87 -9.73
C ASP A 97 5.34 5.68 -9.73
N VAL A 98 6.03 6.24 -8.73
CA VAL A 98 7.47 6.01 -8.51
C VAL A 98 7.74 4.57 -8.05
N ARG A 99 6.96 4.08 -7.07
CA ARG A 99 7.22 2.77 -6.47
C ARG A 99 7.05 1.61 -7.45
N ASP A 100 6.12 1.71 -8.37
CA ASP A 100 5.86 0.67 -9.36
C ASP A 100 7.09 0.50 -10.28
N CYS A 101 7.77 1.61 -10.62
CA CYS A 101 9.05 1.58 -11.34
C CYS A 101 10.14 0.83 -10.55
N HIS A 102 10.29 1.10 -9.25
CA HIS A 102 11.28 0.39 -8.40
C HIS A 102 11.02 -1.10 -8.29
N VAL A 103 9.75 -1.49 -8.15
CA VAL A 103 9.35 -2.89 -8.07
C VAL A 103 9.73 -3.61 -9.37
N GLN A 104 9.42 -3.01 -10.52
CA GLN A 104 9.74 -3.60 -11.83
C GLN A 104 11.24 -3.59 -12.10
N GLN A 105 11.97 -2.53 -11.75
CA GLN A 105 13.42 -2.45 -11.91
C GLN A 105 14.12 -3.58 -11.15
N ARG A 106 13.74 -3.79 -9.89
CA ARG A 106 14.30 -4.86 -9.08
C ARG A 106 13.92 -6.23 -9.64
N ARG A 107 12.64 -6.47 -9.92
CA ARG A 107 12.12 -7.75 -10.43
C ARG A 107 12.78 -8.16 -11.75
N LEU A 108 12.78 -7.27 -12.73
CA LEU A 108 13.35 -7.54 -14.06
C LEU A 108 14.88 -7.60 -14.02
N GLY A 109 15.52 -6.79 -13.17
CA GLY A 109 16.97 -6.85 -12.96
C GLY A 109 17.41 -8.17 -12.33
N GLU A 110 16.73 -8.63 -11.28
CA GLU A 110 16.96 -9.93 -10.65
C GLU A 110 16.72 -11.08 -11.64
N ALA A 111 15.65 -11.01 -12.44
CA ALA A 111 15.34 -12.02 -13.45
C ALA A 111 16.38 -12.07 -14.59
N LEU A 112 16.85 -10.91 -15.07
CA LEU A 112 17.87 -10.84 -16.11
C LEU A 112 19.23 -11.38 -15.64
N ASN A 113 19.61 -11.14 -14.38
CA ASN A 113 20.85 -11.69 -13.82
C ASN A 113 20.83 -13.23 -13.70
N GLN A 114 19.67 -13.88 -13.88
CA GLN A 114 19.52 -15.34 -13.88
C GLN A 114 19.60 -15.95 -15.29
N ILE A 115 19.70 -15.11 -16.33
CA ILE A 115 19.79 -15.56 -17.73
C ILE A 115 21.29 -15.69 -18.11
N PRO A 116 21.73 -16.82 -18.71
CA PRO A 116 23.08 -16.94 -19.28
C PRO A 116 23.39 -15.81 -20.26
N ASP A 117 24.61 -15.26 -20.21
CA ASP A 117 24.99 -14.09 -21.00
C ASP A 117 24.82 -14.31 -22.51
N GLU A 118 25.05 -15.52 -23.02
CA GLU A 118 24.82 -15.90 -24.44
C GLU A 118 23.36 -15.75 -24.91
N LEU A 119 22.39 -15.74 -23.98
CA LEU A 119 20.96 -15.58 -24.26
C LEU A 119 20.49 -14.13 -24.06
N VAL A 120 21.37 -13.22 -23.67
CA VAL A 120 21.11 -11.79 -23.55
C VAL A 120 21.45 -11.10 -24.86
N LEU A 121 20.47 -11.01 -25.76
CA LEU A 121 20.66 -10.50 -27.12
C LEU A 121 20.36 -8.99 -27.19
N GLY A 122 21.43 -8.20 -27.26
CA GLY A 122 21.37 -6.74 -27.37
C GLY A 122 21.33 -6.02 -26.01
N PRO A 123 21.02 -4.71 -25.99
CA PRO A 123 21.17 -3.86 -24.81
C PRO A 123 20.02 -3.98 -23.79
N VAL A 124 19.53 -5.20 -23.53
CA VAL A 124 18.31 -5.50 -22.75
C VAL A 124 18.26 -4.78 -21.40
N LYS A 125 19.36 -4.87 -20.63
CA LYS A 125 19.49 -4.21 -19.32
C LYS A 125 19.37 -2.70 -19.42
N ALA A 126 20.03 -2.10 -20.41
CA ALA A 126 20.01 -0.65 -20.61
C ALA A 126 18.63 -0.18 -21.09
N ARG A 127 17.97 -0.93 -21.96
CA ARG A 127 16.62 -0.65 -22.47
C ARG A 127 15.57 -0.70 -21.36
N ILE A 128 15.56 -1.75 -20.53
CA ILE A 128 14.66 -1.85 -19.35
C ILE A 128 14.88 -0.65 -18.41
N ARG A 129 16.14 -0.33 -18.09
CA ARG A 129 16.47 0.82 -17.23
C ARG A 129 16.00 2.14 -17.83
N LYS A 130 16.16 2.33 -19.15
CA LYS A 130 15.74 3.55 -19.85
C LYS A 130 14.22 3.69 -19.83
N ASP A 131 13.46 2.63 -20.12
CA ASP A 131 11.99 2.63 -20.09
C ASP A 131 11.46 2.99 -18.69
N LEU A 132 11.97 2.32 -17.66
CA LEU A 132 11.55 2.57 -16.28
C LEU A 132 11.95 3.96 -15.78
N ARG A 133 13.15 4.47 -16.13
CA ARG A 133 13.54 5.85 -15.79
C ARG A 133 12.69 6.89 -16.50
N ALA A 134 12.30 6.64 -17.75
CA ALA A 134 11.42 7.56 -18.49
C ALA A 134 10.04 7.69 -17.83
N ALA A 135 9.55 6.65 -17.15
CA ALA A 135 8.34 6.71 -16.34
C ALA A 135 8.59 7.29 -14.93
N GLU A 136 9.72 6.94 -14.29
CA GLU A 136 10.02 7.33 -12.91
C GLU A 136 10.31 8.83 -12.77
N LEU A 137 11.06 9.44 -13.70
CA LEU A 137 11.50 10.83 -13.58
C LEU A 137 10.31 11.81 -13.50
N PRO A 138 9.32 11.79 -14.42
CA PRO A 138 8.14 12.65 -14.29
C PRO A 138 7.35 12.38 -13.02
N ALA A 139 7.24 11.12 -12.60
CA ALA A 139 6.54 10.77 -11.37
C ALA A 139 7.23 11.35 -10.12
N ARG A 140 8.56 11.36 -10.07
CA ARG A 140 9.33 12.01 -9.00
C ARG A 140 9.16 13.52 -9.01
N THR A 141 9.25 14.15 -10.18
CA THR A 141 9.00 15.59 -10.31
C THR A 141 7.62 15.95 -9.77
N ARG A 142 6.59 15.19 -10.14
CA ARG A 142 5.23 15.37 -9.64
C ARG A 142 5.11 15.21 -8.13
N VAL A 143 5.80 14.21 -7.53
CA VAL A 143 5.83 14.06 -6.06
C VAL A 143 6.41 15.32 -5.41
N SER A 144 7.55 15.83 -5.90
CA SER A 144 8.18 17.03 -5.36
C SER A 144 7.30 18.28 -5.51
N GLU A 145 6.69 18.49 -6.68
CA GLU A 145 5.78 19.62 -6.93
C GLU A 145 4.55 19.58 -6.01
N GLU A 146 3.91 18.42 -5.89
CA GLU A 146 2.72 18.25 -5.06
C GLU A 146 3.04 18.41 -3.56
N MET A 147 4.24 18.04 -3.12
CA MET A 147 4.71 18.25 -1.74
C MET A 147 4.87 19.72 -1.37
N GLU A 148 4.91 20.63 -2.34
CA GLU A 148 4.91 22.09 -2.14
C GLU A 148 3.50 22.71 -2.21
N SER A 149 2.49 21.90 -2.57
CA SER A 149 1.11 22.36 -2.70
C SER A 149 0.45 22.68 -1.35
N ALA A 150 -0.55 23.56 -1.39
CA ALA A 150 -1.40 23.82 -0.23
C ALA A 150 -2.17 22.57 0.24
N ARG A 151 -2.55 21.68 -0.69
CA ARG A 151 -3.23 20.42 -0.40
C ARG A 151 -2.35 19.49 0.44
N TYR A 152 -1.08 19.34 0.06
CA TYR A 152 -0.14 18.51 0.81
C TYR A 152 0.11 19.04 2.21
N ARG A 153 0.33 20.37 2.35
CA ARG A 153 0.52 21.00 3.66
C ARG A 153 -0.68 20.74 4.58
N ALA A 154 -1.90 20.91 4.09
CA ALA A 154 -3.11 20.62 4.86
C ALA A 154 -3.19 19.15 5.31
N LEU A 155 -2.81 18.19 4.45
CA LEU A 155 -2.73 16.78 4.83
C LEU A 155 -1.73 16.56 5.97
N ILE A 156 -0.52 17.11 5.87
CA ILE A 156 0.51 16.94 6.90
C ILE A 156 0.13 17.61 8.21
N ASP A 157 -0.51 18.78 8.17
CA ASP A 157 -0.98 19.50 9.37
C ASP A 157 -2.02 18.68 10.13
N VAL A 158 -2.98 18.06 9.44
CA VAL A 158 -3.97 17.17 10.07
C VAL A 158 -3.30 15.92 10.66
N LEU A 159 -2.32 15.34 9.98
CA LEU A 159 -1.59 14.19 10.51
C LEU A 159 -0.80 14.55 11.77
N ARG A 160 -0.10 15.71 11.79
CA ARG A 160 0.58 16.24 12.97
C ARG A 160 -0.37 16.44 14.14
N LEU A 161 -1.57 16.97 13.87
CA LEU A 161 -2.62 17.08 14.88
C LEU A 161 -2.99 15.70 15.45
N TRP A 162 -3.20 14.70 14.60
CA TRP A 162 -3.53 13.33 15.04
C TRP A 162 -2.40 12.63 15.80
N ARG A 163 -1.16 13.08 15.66
CA ARG A 163 -0.05 12.59 16.49
C ARG A 163 -0.22 13.04 17.95
N ALA A 164 -0.61 14.29 18.16
CA ALA A 164 -0.81 14.87 19.49
C ALA A 164 -2.17 14.51 20.09
N ALA A 165 -3.22 14.53 19.27
CA ALA A 165 -4.60 14.25 19.64
C ALA A 165 -5.22 13.31 18.59
N PRO A 166 -5.08 11.98 18.75
CA PRO A 166 -5.67 11.01 17.84
C PRO A 166 -7.18 11.22 17.69
N PRO A 167 -7.78 10.93 16.52
CA PRO A 167 -9.20 11.20 16.23
C PRO A 167 -10.13 10.17 16.88
N ILE A 168 -9.97 9.97 18.18
CA ILE A 168 -10.76 9.07 19.01
C ILE A 168 -11.71 9.95 19.83
N PRO A 169 -13.02 9.65 19.84
CA PRO A 169 -13.96 10.37 20.69
C PRO A 169 -13.65 10.13 22.17
N GLY A 170 -14.02 11.07 23.05
CA GLY A 170 -13.75 10.98 24.50
C GLY A 170 -14.40 9.79 25.22
N ASN A 171 -15.23 9.00 24.54
CA ASN A 171 -15.81 7.78 25.09
C ASN A 171 -14.96 6.54 24.83
N ASP A 172 -14.95 5.65 25.82
CA ASP A 172 -14.08 4.50 25.79
C ASP A 172 -14.50 3.42 24.77
N ILE A 173 -13.52 2.91 24.01
CA ILE A 173 -13.74 1.87 23.02
C ILE A 173 -13.61 0.50 23.68
N THR A 174 -14.70 -0.26 23.71
CA THR A 174 -14.63 -1.65 24.20
C THR A 174 -13.82 -2.56 23.26
N VAL A 175 -13.08 -3.52 23.85
CA VAL A 175 -12.41 -4.60 23.11
C VAL A 175 -13.39 -5.38 22.22
N LYS A 176 -14.64 -5.55 22.66
CA LYS A 176 -15.71 -6.21 21.90
C LYS A 176 -16.05 -5.45 20.61
N ALA A 177 -16.19 -4.13 20.67
CA ALA A 177 -16.48 -3.30 19.50
C ALA A 177 -15.34 -3.35 18.48
N LEU A 178 -14.10 -3.21 18.95
CA LEU A 178 -12.90 -3.28 18.11
C LEU A 178 -12.76 -4.66 17.43
N ARG A 179 -12.91 -5.76 18.19
CA ARG A 179 -12.90 -7.13 17.63
C ARG A 179 -14.03 -7.35 16.62
N LYS A 180 -15.24 -6.81 16.86
CA LYS A 180 -16.36 -6.90 15.91
C LYS A 180 -16.02 -6.26 14.56
N ARG A 181 -15.35 -5.10 14.55
CA ARG A 181 -14.90 -4.44 13.32
C ARG A 181 -13.84 -5.24 12.59
N ALA A 182 -12.82 -5.73 13.30
CA ALA A 182 -11.77 -6.55 12.71
C ALA A 182 -12.32 -7.85 12.08
N ARG A 183 -13.19 -8.58 12.79
CA ARG A 183 -13.84 -9.80 12.26
C ARG A 183 -14.66 -9.55 11.00
N ARG A 184 -15.28 -8.37 10.85
CA ARG A 184 -15.98 -7.99 9.60
C ARG A 184 -14.99 -7.82 8.44
N ALA A 185 -13.81 -7.26 8.69
CA ALA A 185 -12.76 -7.15 7.67
C ALA A 185 -12.23 -8.53 7.26
N GLU A 186 -12.02 -9.43 8.23
CA GLU A 186 -11.61 -10.83 8.03
C GLU A 186 -12.64 -11.57 7.14
N ARG A 187 -13.91 -11.61 7.54
CA ARG A 187 -14.99 -12.24 6.75
C ARG A 187 -15.11 -11.68 5.33
N LYS A 188 -14.90 -10.37 5.17
CA LYS A 188 -14.93 -9.71 3.86
C LYS A 188 -13.73 -10.09 2.99
N ALA A 189 -12.57 -10.34 3.61
CA ALA A 189 -11.40 -10.84 2.91
C ALA A 189 -11.60 -12.29 2.46
N ASP A 190 -12.07 -13.15 3.36
CA ASP A 190 -12.31 -14.57 3.07
C ASP A 190 -13.35 -14.74 1.95
N ARG A 191 -14.48 -14.01 2.00
CA ARG A 191 -15.50 -14.03 0.94
C ARG A 191 -14.95 -13.62 -0.43
N ARG A 192 -14.09 -12.60 -0.47
CA ARG A 192 -13.51 -12.15 -1.74
C ARG A 192 -12.45 -13.09 -2.29
N LEU A 193 -11.70 -13.73 -1.40
CA LEU A 193 -10.76 -14.77 -1.79
C LEU A 193 -11.52 -15.95 -2.41
N ALA A 194 -12.60 -16.42 -1.76
CA ALA A 194 -13.44 -17.48 -2.30
C ALA A 194 -14.00 -17.12 -3.69
N ALA A 195 -14.58 -15.94 -3.85
CA ALA A 195 -15.12 -15.49 -5.13
C ALA A 195 -14.04 -15.35 -6.23
N ALA A 196 -12.82 -14.93 -5.87
CA ALA A 196 -11.71 -14.84 -6.82
C ALA A 196 -11.19 -16.20 -7.26
N LEU A 197 -11.23 -17.19 -6.36
CA LEU A 197 -10.84 -18.57 -6.65
C LEU A 197 -11.84 -19.28 -7.56
N GLU A 198 -13.12 -18.92 -7.48
CA GLU A 198 -14.18 -19.50 -8.31
C GLU A 198 -14.17 -18.93 -9.74
N SER A 199 -13.80 -17.65 -9.93
CA SER A 199 -13.83 -17.01 -11.24
C SER A 199 -12.54 -17.12 -12.04
N GLY A 200 -11.37 -17.19 -11.37
CA GLY A 200 -10.07 -17.04 -12.03
C GLY A 200 -9.80 -15.62 -12.57
N ASP A 201 -10.62 -14.63 -12.23
CA ASP A 201 -10.51 -13.24 -12.71
C ASP A 201 -9.45 -12.45 -11.92
N ASP A 202 -8.52 -11.81 -12.64
CA ASP A 202 -7.44 -10.98 -12.07
C ASP A 202 -7.97 -9.79 -11.27
N ASP A 203 -9.09 -9.20 -11.67
CA ASP A 203 -9.71 -8.10 -10.93
C ASP A 203 -10.30 -8.57 -9.60
N LEU A 204 -10.84 -9.79 -9.57
CA LEU A 204 -11.29 -10.42 -8.33
C LEU A 204 -10.12 -10.76 -7.42
N LEU A 205 -9.01 -11.29 -7.95
CA LEU A 205 -7.76 -11.52 -7.19
C LEU A 205 -7.21 -10.21 -6.62
N HIS A 206 -7.22 -9.14 -7.41
CA HIS A 206 -6.80 -7.82 -6.96
C HIS A 206 -7.69 -7.27 -5.83
N ARG A 207 -9.01 -7.44 -5.94
CA ARG A 207 -9.97 -7.07 -4.88
C ARG A 207 -9.77 -7.92 -3.61
N ALA A 208 -9.49 -9.21 -3.75
CA ALA A 208 -9.15 -10.11 -2.65
C ALA A 208 -7.86 -9.66 -1.95
N ARG A 209 -6.79 -9.35 -2.70
CA ARG A 209 -5.52 -8.82 -2.19
C ARG A 209 -5.72 -7.56 -1.35
N LYS A 210 -6.50 -6.59 -1.86
CA LYS A 210 -6.85 -5.37 -1.12
C LYS A 210 -7.59 -5.68 0.19
N ALA A 211 -8.46 -6.69 0.21
CA ALA A 211 -9.18 -7.09 1.41
C ALA A 211 -8.30 -7.85 2.42
N ALA A 212 -7.43 -8.76 1.96
CA ALA A 212 -6.45 -9.46 2.78
C ALA A 212 -5.49 -8.47 3.46
N LYS A 213 -4.97 -7.47 2.72
CA LYS A 213 -4.18 -6.37 3.30
C LYS A 213 -4.92 -5.68 4.45
N ARG A 214 -6.21 -5.33 4.26
CA ARG A 214 -7.01 -4.69 5.32
C ARG A 214 -7.23 -5.58 6.54
N ALA A 215 -7.53 -6.86 6.32
CA ALA A 215 -7.69 -7.83 7.40
C ALA A 215 -6.38 -8.03 8.18
N ARG A 216 -5.23 -8.06 7.47
CA ARG A 216 -3.90 -8.10 8.08
C ARG A 216 -3.68 -6.89 8.99
N TYR A 217 -3.89 -5.67 8.52
CA TYR A 217 -3.66 -4.47 9.33
C TYR A 217 -4.63 -4.36 10.51
N ALA A 218 -5.89 -4.76 10.33
CA ALA A 218 -6.83 -4.86 11.44
C ALA A 218 -6.41 -5.89 12.51
N ALA A 219 -5.68 -6.94 12.11
CA ALA A 219 -5.08 -7.89 13.03
C ALA A 219 -3.77 -7.36 13.64
N GLU A 220 -2.92 -6.65 12.89
CA GLU A 220 -1.70 -5.99 13.41
C GLU A 220 -2.04 -5.04 14.57
N LEU A 221 -3.07 -4.21 14.42
CA LEU A 221 -3.57 -3.31 15.46
C LEU A 221 -4.00 -4.06 16.73
N ARG A 222 -4.65 -5.23 16.58
CA ARG A 222 -5.14 -6.03 17.70
C ARG A 222 -4.08 -6.86 18.41
N ARG A 223 -2.82 -6.83 18.00
CA ARG A 223 -1.76 -7.68 18.58
C ARG A 223 -1.57 -7.45 20.08
N ALA A 224 -1.76 -6.21 20.55
CA ALA A 224 -1.71 -5.88 21.97
C ALA A 224 -2.90 -6.44 22.77
N LEU A 225 -4.02 -6.79 22.11
CA LEU A 225 -5.30 -7.12 22.75
C LEU A 225 -5.63 -8.62 22.77
N ASP A 226 -5.07 -9.40 21.85
CA ASP A 226 -5.22 -10.85 21.86
C ASP A 226 -4.13 -11.62 21.11
N LYS A 227 -3.74 -12.77 21.66
CA LYS A 227 -2.77 -13.70 21.05
C LYS A 227 -3.20 -14.22 19.67
N ARG A 228 -4.52 -14.28 19.40
CA ARG A 228 -5.06 -14.74 18.10
C ARG A 228 -4.71 -13.78 16.96
N ALA A 229 -4.62 -12.48 17.24
CA ALA A 229 -4.28 -11.45 16.28
C ALA A 229 -2.94 -11.71 15.56
N LYS A 230 -1.92 -12.22 16.26
CA LYS A 230 -0.62 -12.60 15.64
C LYS A 230 -0.78 -13.68 14.56
N ARG A 231 -1.58 -14.72 14.84
CA ARG A 231 -1.86 -15.80 13.88
C ARG A 231 -2.68 -15.29 12.69
N THR A 232 -3.71 -14.47 12.95
CA THR A 232 -4.52 -13.84 11.90
C THR A 232 -3.67 -12.96 10.98
N ALA A 233 -2.80 -12.12 11.54
CA ALA A 233 -1.89 -11.27 10.75
C ALA A 233 -0.94 -12.12 9.89
N LYS A 234 -0.40 -13.22 10.42
CA LYS A 234 0.46 -14.16 9.67
C LYS A 234 -0.30 -14.81 8.50
N ARG A 235 -1.53 -15.28 8.72
CA ARG A 235 -2.38 -15.87 7.66
C ARG A 235 -2.61 -14.88 6.52
N TYR A 236 -3.09 -13.67 6.83
CA TYR A 236 -3.34 -12.67 5.77
C TYR A 236 -2.05 -12.09 5.16
N LYS A 237 -0.91 -12.13 5.87
CA LYS A 237 0.41 -11.84 5.27
C LYS A 237 0.75 -12.87 4.19
N HIS A 238 0.53 -14.15 4.45
CA HIS A 238 0.76 -15.20 3.45
C HIS A 238 -0.14 -15.01 2.22
N ILE A 239 -1.46 -14.83 2.42
CA ILE A 239 -2.40 -14.54 1.32
C ILE A 239 -1.98 -13.29 0.53
N GLN A 240 -1.59 -12.22 1.23
CA GLN A 240 -1.12 -10.99 0.59
C GLN A 240 0.14 -11.21 -0.25
N ASN A 241 1.06 -12.07 0.19
CA ASN A 241 2.31 -12.33 -0.51
C ASN A 241 2.05 -13.07 -1.81
N VAL A 242 1.28 -14.16 -1.78
CA VAL A 242 0.92 -14.93 -2.99
C VAL A 242 0.19 -14.06 -4.01
N LEU A 243 -0.87 -13.36 -3.59
CA LEU A 243 -1.59 -12.43 -4.47
C LEU A 243 -0.76 -11.20 -4.86
N GLY A 244 0.29 -10.90 -4.10
CA GLY A 244 1.23 -9.83 -4.40
C GLY A 244 2.16 -10.20 -5.54
N GLU A 245 2.74 -11.38 -5.44
CA GLU A 245 3.62 -11.94 -6.46
C GLU A 245 2.88 -12.12 -7.79
N HIS A 246 1.64 -12.63 -7.76
CA HIS A 246 0.78 -12.70 -8.94
C HIS A 246 0.58 -11.34 -9.63
N GLN A 247 0.20 -10.29 -8.88
CA GLN A 247 -0.01 -8.96 -9.45
C GLN A 247 1.28 -8.42 -10.07
N ASP A 248 2.40 -8.55 -9.35
CA ASP A 248 3.68 -7.99 -9.78
C ASP A 248 4.17 -8.69 -11.07
N ALA A 249 3.90 -10.00 -11.21
CA ALA A 249 4.11 -10.77 -12.44
C ALA A 249 3.21 -10.31 -13.59
N VAL A 250 1.91 -10.12 -13.36
CA VAL A 250 0.97 -9.62 -14.39
C VAL A 250 1.36 -8.24 -14.91
N ILE A 251 1.82 -7.35 -14.03
CA ILE A 251 2.35 -6.03 -14.43
C ILE A 251 3.62 -6.19 -15.27
N ALA A 252 4.53 -7.09 -14.87
CA ALA A 252 5.76 -7.36 -15.60
C ALA A 252 5.50 -7.91 -17.01
N LEU A 253 4.51 -8.80 -17.19
CA LEU A 253 4.10 -9.35 -18.49
C LEU A 253 3.75 -8.24 -19.49
N ALA A 254 2.93 -7.28 -19.08
CA ALA A 254 2.53 -6.16 -19.93
C ALA A 254 3.75 -5.30 -20.34
N ALA A 255 4.67 -5.02 -19.41
CA ALA A 255 5.88 -4.26 -19.70
C ALA A 255 6.83 -5.01 -20.65
N LEU A 256 7.06 -6.31 -20.40
CA LEU A 256 7.93 -7.15 -21.20
C LEU A 256 7.40 -7.34 -22.62
N ARG A 257 6.08 -7.49 -22.79
CA ARG A 257 5.46 -7.57 -24.13
C ARG A 257 5.68 -6.28 -24.92
N ARG A 258 5.49 -5.12 -24.30
CA ARG A 258 5.75 -3.81 -24.95
C ARG A 258 7.21 -3.70 -25.36
N LEU A 259 8.14 -4.00 -24.45
CA LEU A 259 9.58 -3.94 -24.70
C LEU A 259 10.02 -4.91 -25.81
N ALA A 260 9.48 -6.12 -25.83
CA ALA A 260 9.76 -7.12 -26.87
C ALA A 260 9.36 -6.62 -28.26
N VAL A 261 8.17 -6.01 -28.39
CA VAL A 261 7.69 -5.45 -29.66
C VAL A 261 8.59 -4.30 -30.12
N THR A 262 8.95 -3.38 -29.23
CA THR A 262 9.84 -2.27 -29.57
C THR A 262 11.24 -2.74 -29.96
N ALA A 263 11.80 -3.70 -29.23
CA ALA A 263 13.12 -4.27 -29.55
C ALA A 263 13.10 -5.03 -30.88
N GLY A 264 12.03 -5.80 -31.17
CA GLY A 264 11.90 -6.56 -32.41
C GLY A 264 11.79 -5.71 -33.68
N THR A 265 11.49 -4.43 -33.56
CA THR A 265 11.43 -3.48 -34.70
C THR A 265 12.60 -2.48 -34.71
N SER A 266 13.48 -2.53 -33.72
CA SER A 266 14.64 -1.64 -33.62
C SER A 266 15.88 -2.29 -34.25
N SER A 267 16.55 -1.58 -35.15
CA SER A 267 17.78 -2.07 -35.77
C SER A 267 18.85 -2.42 -34.72
N GLY A 268 19.40 -3.64 -34.80
CA GLY A 268 20.41 -4.13 -33.87
C GLY A 268 19.90 -4.61 -32.51
N GLU A 269 18.57 -4.67 -32.29
CA GLU A 269 17.97 -5.25 -31.10
C GLU A 269 17.21 -6.55 -31.39
N ASN A 270 16.96 -7.33 -30.34
CA ASN A 270 16.31 -8.62 -30.46
C ASN A 270 15.25 -8.79 -29.36
N GLY A 271 14.05 -9.26 -29.74
CA GLY A 271 12.94 -9.51 -28.82
C GLY A 271 13.10 -10.78 -27.95
N PHE A 272 14.03 -11.67 -28.29
CA PHE A 272 14.19 -13.01 -27.71
C PHE A 272 14.32 -12.99 -26.18
N THR A 273 15.25 -12.20 -25.63
CA THR A 273 15.49 -12.15 -24.17
C THR A 273 14.26 -11.64 -23.43
N TYR A 274 13.51 -10.69 -24.00
CA TYR A 274 12.25 -10.23 -23.42
C TYR A 274 11.18 -11.32 -23.44
N GLY A 275 11.14 -12.15 -24.49
CA GLY A 275 10.28 -13.33 -24.58
C GLY A 275 10.58 -14.36 -23.49
N MET A 276 11.86 -14.62 -23.20
CA MET A 276 12.27 -15.49 -22.09
C MET A 276 11.81 -14.95 -20.73
N LEU A 277 12.06 -13.66 -20.48
CA LEU A 277 11.59 -12.99 -19.26
C LEU A 277 10.06 -13.05 -19.16
N TYR A 278 9.34 -12.85 -20.27
CA TYR A 278 7.88 -12.91 -20.32
C TYR A 278 7.37 -14.30 -19.92
N GLU A 279 7.93 -15.36 -20.49
CA GLU A 279 7.52 -16.73 -20.16
C GLU A 279 7.83 -17.09 -18.69
N ARG A 280 8.96 -16.61 -18.14
CA ARG A 280 9.26 -16.75 -16.71
C ARG A 280 8.17 -16.10 -15.84
N GLU A 281 7.82 -14.85 -16.12
CA GLU A 281 6.78 -14.12 -15.37
C GLU A 281 5.40 -14.78 -15.53
N ARG A 282 5.10 -15.34 -16.70
CA ARG A 282 3.86 -16.06 -16.96
C ARG A 282 3.74 -17.31 -16.09
N ARG A 283 4.82 -18.09 -15.97
CA ARG A 283 4.88 -19.26 -15.08
C ARG A 283 4.71 -18.87 -13.62
N ILE A 284 5.34 -17.79 -13.18
CA ILE A 284 5.17 -17.27 -11.81
C ILE A 284 3.70 -16.89 -11.57
N ALA A 285 3.06 -16.17 -12.50
CA ALA A 285 1.64 -15.82 -12.36
C ALA A 285 0.74 -17.07 -12.30
N GLN A 286 1.00 -18.08 -13.13
CA GLN A 286 0.27 -19.37 -13.10
C GLN A 286 0.48 -20.12 -11.79
N GLN A 287 1.72 -20.21 -11.30
CA GLN A 287 2.02 -20.84 -10.02
C GLN A 287 1.31 -20.12 -8.86
N CYS A 288 1.34 -18.79 -8.82
CA CYS A 288 0.65 -18.05 -7.78
C CYS A 288 -0.87 -18.28 -7.80
N ARG A 289 -1.47 -18.47 -8.99
CA ARG A 289 -2.88 -18.85 -9.10
C ARG A 289 -3.14 -20.23 -8.52
N ALA A 290 -2.29 -21.21 -8.80
CA ALA A 290 -2.36 -22.55 -8.21
C ALA A 290 -2.18 -22.51 -6.68
N ASP A 291 -1.18 -21.77 -6.18
CA ASP A 291 -0.94 -21.57 -4.76
C ASP A 291 -2.14 -20.90 -4.08
N THR A 292 -2.80 -19.96 -4.76
CA THR A 292 -3.99 -19.29 -4.21
C THR A 292 -5.11 -20.29 -3.95
N GLN A 293 -5.26 -21.34 -4.77
CA GLN A 293 -6.29 -22.38 -4.55
C GLN A 293 -6.06 -23.16 -3.23
N GLN A 294 -4.82 -23.26 -2.78
CA GLN A 294 -4.45 -23.89 -1.52
C GLN A 294 -4.67 -22.97 -0.30
N LEU A 295 -5.02 -21.70 -0.50
CA LEU A 295 -5.27 -20.72 0.57
C LEU A 295 -6.69 -20.75 1.14
N ARG A 296 -7.55 -21.66 0.67
CA ARG A 296 -8.93 -21.84 1.16
C ARG A 296 -8.97 -22.10 2.66
#